data_AF-A0A8T1FF60-F1
#
_entry.id   AF-A0A8T1FF60-F1
#
_cell.length_a   1.000
_cell.length_b   1.000
_cell.length_c   1.000
_cell.angle_alpha   90.00
_cell.angle_beta   90.00
_cell.angle_gamma   90.00
#
_symmetry.space_group_name_H-M   'P 1'
#
loop_
_entity.id
_entity.type
_entity.pdbx_description
1 polymer ?
#
loop_
_entity_poly.entity_id
_entity_poly.type
_entity_poly.pdbx_seq_one_letter_code
_entity_poly.pdbx_strand_id
1 'polypeptide(L)'
;MDDEILLLWGDVSGHWTQDVMDNAASINVVLLKVPTRYTYACQPADVAWNHPFKTRLCRRWVERLRARIANHHAQERIHAAKARESTNKIADIASKEIQAVAREKIAKLQAENESAAFELVAPKRQEITAWIAESPGIAEEQENTQTISSVLDGLADLGVADEAVHSSDKFISSSSSDDE
;
A
#
# COMPACT_ATOMS: atom_id res chain seq x y z
N MET A 1 35.47 -20.33 27.16
CA MET A 1 35.43 -20.50 25.70
C MET A 1 34.39 -19.51 25.25
N ASP A 2 34.80 -18.43 24.62
CA ASP A 2 33.84 -17.48 24.05
C ASP A 2 33.23 -18.17 22.83
N ASP A 3 31.92 -18.43 22.87
CA ASP A 3 31.23 -19.13 21.80
C ASP A 3 31.30 -18.28 20.52
N GLU A 4 31.64 -18.92 19.41
CA GLU A 4 31.74 -18.30 18.10
C GLU A 4 30.33 -18.08 17.52
N ILE A 5 30.02 -16.85 17.13
CA ILE A 5 28.68 -16.49 16.63
C ILE A 5 28.65 -16.65 15.11
N LEU A 6 27.78 -17.53 14.61
CA LEU A 6 27.54 -17.67 13.18
C LEU A 6 26.46 -16.70 12.69
N LEU A 7 26.80 -15.83 11.74
CA LEU A 7 25.89 -14.90 11.10
C LEU A 7 25.69 -15.24 9.63
N LEU A 8 24.46 -15.62 9.29
CA LEU A 8 24.00 -15.81 7.91
C LEU A 8 23.68 -14.45 7.28
N TRP A 9 24.48 -14.03 6.30
CA TRP A 9 24.33 -12.71 5.67
C TRP A 9 24.18 -12.83 4.16
N GLY A 10 23.24 -12.09 3.57
CA GLY A 10 23.05 -11.98 2.13
C GLY A 10 24.29 -11.53 1.36
N ASP A 11 24.48 -12.12 0.18
CA ASP A 11 25.53 -11.77 -0.78
C ASP A 11 25.22 -10.45 -1.52
N VAL A 12 25.44 -9.35 -0.82
CA VAL A 12 25.39 -7.98 -1.35
C VAL A 12 26.76 -7.34 -1.12
N SER A 13 27.32 -6.67 -2.12
CA SER A 13 28.69 -6.15 -2.09
C SER A 13 29.04 -5.32 -0.85
N GLY A 14 28.08 -4.54 -0.33
CA GLY A 14 28.28 -3.73 0.88
C GLY A 14 28.48 -4.52 2.18
N HIS A 15 28.04 -5.78 2.25
CA HIS A 15 28.20 -6.62 3.44
C HIS A 15 29.55 -7.33 3.53
N TRP A 16 30.33 -7.33 2.45
CA TRP A 16 31.54 -8.13 2.30
C TRP A 16 32.78 -7.27 2.03
N THR A 17 32.78 -6.02 2.50
CA THR A 17 33.97 -5.16 2.47
C THR A 17 34.99 -5.64 3.49
N GLN A 18 36.27 -5.31 3.27
CA GLN A 18 37.34 -5.73 4.18
C GLN A 18 37.09 -5.22 5.61
N ASP A 19 36.67 -3.96 5.76
CA ASP A 19 36.35 -3.37 7.05
C ASP A 19 35.25 -4.14 7.81
N VAL A 20 34.23 -4.64 7.11
CA VAL A 20 33.15 -5.44 7.72
C VAL A 20 33.68 -6.81 8.15
N MET A 21 34.52 -7.45 7.34
CA MET A 21 35.12 -8.74 7.66
C MET A 21 36.09 -8.64 8.84
N ASP A 22 36.94 -7.61 8.87
CA ASP A 22 37.88 -7.36 9.96
C ASP A 22 37.14 -7.06 11.27
N ASN A 23 36.06 -6.28 11.19
CA ASN A 23 35.20 -6.02 12.34
C ASN A 23 34.55 -7.31 12.86
N ALA A 24 33.95 -8.13 11.97
CA ALA A 24 33.34 -9.40 12.34
C ALA A 24 34.33 -10.34 13.06
N ALA A 25 35.56 -10.43 12.54
CA ALA A 25 36.64 -11.19 13.18
C ALA A 25 37.00 -10.64 14.57
N SER A 26 37.04 -9.31 14.73
CA SER A 26 37.34 -8.66 16.02
C SER A 26 36.32 -8.95 17.12
N ILE A 27 35.07 -9.24 16.74
CA ILE A 27 33.96 -9.56 17.65
C ILE A 27 33.61 -11.06 17.69
N ASN A 28 34.49 -11.94 17.17
CA ASN A 28 34.29 -13.39 17.15
C ASN A 28 33.01 -13.84 16.40
N VAL A 29 32.68 -13.17 15.29
CA VAL A 29 31.55 -13.48 14.41
C VAL A 29 32.04 -14.10 13.11
N VAL A 30 31.53 -15.29 12.78
CA VAL A 30 31.73 -15.97 11.50
C VAL A 30 30.62 -15.59 10.53
N LEU A 31 30.99 -15.03 9.39
CA LEU A 31 30.05 -14.67 8.34
C LEU A 31 29.86 -15.84 7.36
N LEU A 32 28.61 -16.27 7.18
CA LEU A 32 28.23 -17.27 6.18
C LEU A 32 27.37 -16.63 5.10
N LYS A 33 27.82 -16.76 3.85
CA LYS A 33 27.18 -16.13 2.70
C LYS A 33 25.91 -16.87 2.28
N VAL A 34 24.79 -16.14 2.21
CA VAL A 34 23.55 -16.60 1.60
C VAL A 34 23.53 -16.17 0.13
N PRO A 35 23.42 -17.11 -0.83
CA PRO A 35 23.41 -16.78 -2.26
C PRO A 35 22.29 -15.81 -2.64
N THR A 36 22.60 -14.77 -3.41
CA THR A 36 21.70 -13.66 -3.75
C THR A 36 20.37 -14.12 -4.36
N ARG A 37 20.39 -15.19 -5.16
CA ARG A 37 19.18 -15.69 -5.86
C ARG A 37 18.27 -16.54 -4.98
N TYR A 38 18.67 -16.85 -3.76
CA TYR A 38 17.97 -17.79 -2.89
C TYR A 38 17.70 -17.21 -1.49
N THR A 39 17.90 -15.91 -1.26
CA THR A 39 17.66 -15.29 0.06
C THR A 39 16.23 -15.53 0.56
N TYR A 40 15.24 -15.44 -0.34
CA TYR A 40 13.84 -15.71 -0.01
C TYR A 40 13.55 -17.12 0.54
N ALA A 41 14.43 -18.09 0.31
CA ALA A 41 14.27 -19.48 0.76
C ALA A 41 15.34 -19.91 1.78
N CYS A 42 16.53 -19.29 1.74
CA CYS A 42 17.69 -19.68 2.51
C CYS A 42 18.03 -18.70 3.64
N GLN A 43 17.53 -17.46 3.59
CA GLN A 43 17.76 -16.47 4.65
C GLN A 43 16.64 -16.59 5.69
N PRO A 44 16.96 -16.97 6.95
CA PRO A 44 15.94 -17.17 7.97
C PRO A 44 15.08 -15.93 8.21
N ALA A 45 15.66 -14.73 8.18
CA ALA A 45 14.90 -13.48 8.33
C ALA A 45 13.87 -13.28 7.20
N ASP A 46 14.21 -13.68 5.97
CA ASP A 46 13.27 -13.56 4.85
C ASP A 46 12.13 -14.57 4.96
N VAL A 47 12.44 -15.82 5.32
CA VAL A 47 11.45 -16.91 5.41
C VAL A 47 10.56 -16.76 6.64
N ALA A 48 11.16 -16.56 7.82
CA ALA A 48 10.46 -16.61 9.09
C ALA A 48 9.76 -15.29 9.44
N TRP A 49 10.33 -14.14 9.05
CA TRP A 49 9.80 -12.83 9.44
C TRP A 49 9.24 -12.06 8.25
N ASN A 50 10.05 -11.80 7.22
CA ASN A 50 9.62 -10.92 6.12
C ASN A 50 8.51 -11.54 5.27
N HIS A 51 8.56 -12.84 4.97
CA HIS A 51 7.56 -13.51 4.17
C HIS A 51 6.16 -13.47 4.82
N PRO A 52 5.96 -13.91 6.07
CA PRO A 52 4.65 -13.83 6.70
C PRO A 52 4.20 -12.37 6.90
N PHE A 53 5.14 -11.45 7.21
CA PHE A 53 4.84 -10.02 7.31
C PHE A 53 4.31 -9.44 5.99
N LYS A 54 5.07 -9.58 4.89
CA LYS A 54 4.71 -9.07 3.56
C LYS A 54 3.42 -9.72 3.04
N THR A 55 3.21 -11.01 3.30
CA THR A 55 1.99 -11.72 2.90
C THR A 55 0.75 -11.15 3.58
N ARG A 56 0.81 -10.88 4.89
CA ARG A 56 -0.30 -10.24 5.63
C ARG A 56 -0.57 -8.83 5.14
N LEU A 57 0.48 -8.05 4.90
CA LEU A 57 0.35 -6.69 4.39
C LEU A 57 -0.31 -6.67 3.00
N CYS A 58 0.14 -7.55 2.10
CA CYS A 58 -0.44 -7.72 0.78
C CYS A 58 -1.92 -8.11 0.85
N ARG A 59 -2.29 -9.02 1.76
CA ARG A 59 -3.69 -9.39 1.98
C ARG A 59 -4.55 -8.19 2.38
N ARG A 60 -4.13 -7.40 3.38
CA ARG A 60 -4.87 -6.20 3.82
C ARG A 60 -5.00 -5.17 2.70
N TRP A 61 -3.96 -5.01 1.89
CA TRP A 61 -3.99 -4.17 0.71
C TRP A 61 -5.05 -4.62 -0.30
N VAL A 62 -5.07 -5.90 -0.65
CA VAL A 62 -6.06 -6.46 -1.58
C VAL A 62 -7.48 -6.34 -1.04
N GLU A 63 -7.70 -6.59 0.25
CA GLU A 63 -9.00 -6.42 0.90
C GLU A 63 -9.49 -4.97 0.81
N ARG A 64 -8.61 -3.99 1.06
CA ARG A 64 -8.91 -2.56 0.90
C ARG A 64 -9.27 -2.21 -0.55
N LEU A 65 -8.52 -2.70 -1.52
CA LEU A 65 -8.79 -2.46 -2.95
C LEU A 65 -10.17 -2.98 -3.35
N ARG A 66 -10.49 -4.21 -2.94
CA ARG A 66 -11.81 -4.82 -3.18
C ARG A 66 -12.93 -3.99 -2.57
N ALA A 67 -12.76 -3.51 -1.34
CA ALA A 67 -13.75 -2.66 -0.67
C ALA A 67 -13.97 -1.33 -1.42
N ARG A 68 -12.91 -0.68 -1.92
CA ARG A 68 -13.03 0.56 -2.69
C ARG A 68 -13.77 0.37 -4.00
N ILE A 69 -13.46 -0.70 -4.74
CA ILE A 69 -14.13 -1.03 -6.00
C ILE A 69 -15.62 -1.30 -5.73
N ALA A 70 -15.93 -2.09 -4.70
CA ALA A 70 -17.31 -2.39 -4.33
C ALA A 70 -18.10 -1.13 -3.95
N ASN A 71 -17.48 -0.21 -3.19
CA ASN A 71 -18.10 1.06 -2.82
C ASN A 71 -18.32 1.97 -4.04
N HIS A 72 -17.36 2.03 -4.96
CA HIS A 72 -17.51 2.77 -6.21
C HIS A 72 -18.70 2.26 -7.03
N HIS A 73 -18.79 0.94 -7.26
CA HIS A 73 -19.93 0.34 -7.96
C HIS A 73 -21.27 0.57 -7.24
N ALA A 74 -21.27 0.67 -5.90
CA ALA A 74 -22.47 1.03 -5.15
C ALA A 74 -22.87 2.50 -5.39
N GLN A 75 -21.90 3.41 -5.37
CA GLN A 75 -22.11 4.83 -5.68
C GLN A 75 -22.60 5.02 -7.11
N GLU A 76 -22.00 4.36 -8.10
CA GLU A 76 -22.44 4.42 -9.50
C GLU A 76 -23.89 3.98 -9.67
N ARG A 77 -24.32 2.93 -8.98
CA ARG A 77 -25.74 2.50 -8.99
C ARG A 77 -26.67 3.56 -8.43
N ILE A 78 -26.25 4.24 -7.35
CA ILE A 78 -27.01 5.35 -6.76
C ILE A 78 -27.06 6.55 -7.72
N HIS A 79 -25.94 6.91 -8.34
CA HIS A 79 -25.88 7.98 -9.33
C HIS A 79 -26.73 7.66 -10.56
N ALA A 80 -26.70 6.44 -11.07
CA ALA A 80 -27.54 5.99 -12.18
C ALA A 80 -29.04 6.06 -11.82
N ALA A 81 -29.42 5.69 -10.60
CA ALA A 81 -30.81 5.81 -10.13
C ALA A 81 -31.25 7.27 -10.03
N LYS A 82 -30.42 8.15 -9.46
CA LYS A 82 -30.67 9.60 -9.40
C LYS A 82 -30.75 10.23 -10.79
N ALA A 83 -29.86 9.85 -11.70
CA ALA A 83 -29.87 10.33 -13.08
C ALA A 83 -31.20 9.98 -13.77
N ARG A 84 -31.69 8.75 -13.61
CA ARG A 84 -33.01 8.33 -14.12
C ARG A 84 -34.15 9.15 -13.52
N GLU A 85 -34.12 9.41 -12.21
CA GLU A 85 -35.11 10.25 -11.55
C GLU A 85 -35.09 11.69 -12.10
N SER A 86 -33.90 12.27 -12.27
CA SER A 86 -33.72 13.59 -12.87
C SER A 86 -34.21 13.62 -14.32
N THR A 87 -33.93 12.59 -15.13
CA THR A 87 -34.46 12.46 -16.50
C THR A 87 -35.98 12.43 -16.51
N ASN A 88 -36.62 11.68 -15.61
CA ASN A 88 -38.08 11.63 -15.49
C ASN A 88 -38.66 13.01 -15.12
N LYS A 89 -38.05 13.72 -14.15
CA LYS A 89 -38.45 15.09 -13.78
C LYS A 89 -38.31 16.07 -14.94
N ILE A 90 -37.24 15.96 -15.73
CA ILE A 90 -37.02 16.79 -16.92
C ILE A 90 -38.11 16.54 -17.97
N ALA A 91 -38.45 15.27 -18.23
CA ALA A 91 -39.52 14.92 -19.16
C ALA A 91 -40.88 15.49 -18.72
N ASP A 92 -41.19 15.42 -17.42
CA ASP A 92 -42.40 16.00 -16.84
C ASP A 92 -42.47 17.52 -16.99
N ILE A 93 -41.37 18.23 -16.70
CA ILE A 93 -41.28 19.69 -16.82
C ILE A 93 -41.40 20.12 -18.29
N ALA A 94 -40.69 19.43 -19.19
CA ALA A 94 -40.74 19.70 -20.63
C ALA A 94 -42.16 19.51 -21.19
N SER A 95 -42.95 18.60 -20.62
CA SER A 95 -44.34 18.40 -20.99
C SER A 95 -45.30 19.45 -20.41
N LYS A 96 -44.92 20.20 -19.36
CA LYS A 96 -45.83 21.06 -18.57
C LYS A 96 -45.48 22.56 -18.59
N GLU A 97 -44.26 22.96 -18.91
CA GLU A 97 -43.79 24.35 -18.80
C GLU A 97 -43.45 25.03 -20.14
N ILE A 98 -43.51 26.37 -20.18
CA ILE A 98 -43.14 27.19 -21.33
C ILE A 98 -41.62 27.10 -21.60
N GLN A 99 -41.24 27.01 -22.88
CA GLN A 99 -39.91 26.63 -23.39
C GLN A 99 -38.68 27.29 -22.73
N ALA A 100 -38.77 28.54 -22.27
CA ALA A 100 -37.64 29.26 -21.69
C ALA A 100 -37.34 28.82 -20.23
N VAL A 101 -38.38 28.65 -19.41
CA VAL A 101 -38.26 28.24 -17.99
C VAL A 101 -37.78 26.78 -17.89
N ALA A 102 -38.21 25.93 -18.84
CA ALA A 102 -37.76 24.55 -18.92
C ALA A 102 -36.24 24.43 -19.17
N ARG A 103 -35.64 25.29 -20.00
CA ARG A 103 -34.21 25.24 -20.34
C ARG A 103 -33.31 25.58 -19.14
N GLU A 104 -33.66 26.60 -18.38
CA GLU A 104 -32.89 27.01 -17.19
C GLU A 104 -32.90 25.92 -16.11
N LYS A 105 -34.06 25.30 -15.87
CA LYS A 105 -34.20 24.17 -14.93
C LYS A 105 -33.42 22.93 -15.36
N ILE A 106 -33.41 22.62 -16.67
CA ILE A 106 -32.64 21.50 -17.21
C ILE A 106 -31.14 21.72 -17.02
N ALA A 107 -30.63 22.92 -17.31
CA ALA A 107 -29.21 23.24 -17.14
C ALA A 107 -28.74 23.10 -15.68
N LYS A 108 -29.57 23.54 -14.72
CA LYS A 108 -29.28 23.41 -13.29
C LYS A 108 -29.20 21.95 -12.85
N LEU A 109 -30.14 21.11 -13.29
CA LEU A 109 -30.16 19.68 -12.96
C LEU A 109 -29.00 18.89 -13.58
N GLN A 110 -28.48 19.34 -14.73
CA GLN A 110 -27.30 18.74 -15.36
C GLN A 110 -26.02 19.06 -14.58
N ALA A 111 -25.86 20.31 -14.12
CA ALA A 111 -24.71 20.71 -13.31
C ALA A 111 -24.66 20.02 -11.94
N GLU A 112 -25.81 19.69 -11.35
CA GLU A 112 -25.90 18.97 -10.08
C GLU A 112 -25.58 17.47 -10.19
N ASN A 113 -25.47 16.91 -11.39
CA ASN A 113 -25.30 15.47 -11.63
C ASN A 113 -23.87 15.06 -12.07
N GLU A 114 -22.89 15.96 -11.97
CA GLU A 114 -21.49 15.64 -12.26
C GLU A 114 -20.92 14.69 -11.19
N SER A 115 -20.66 13.44 -11.57
CA SER A 115 -20.02 12.46 -10.66
C SER A 115 -18.49 12.56 -10.78
N ALA A 116 -17.79 12.59 -9.64
CA ALA A 116 -16.34 12.54 -9.61
C ALA A 116 -15.81 11.20 -10.16
N ALA A 117 -14.66 11.24 -10.84
CA ALA A 117 -14.00 10.06 -11.38
C ALA A 117 -13.45 9.15 -10.26
N PHE A 118 -13.42 7.83 -10.51
CA PHE A 118 -12.80 6.86 -9.60
C PHE A 118 -11.30 7.10 -9.48
N GLU A 119 -10.81 7.27 -8.25
CA GLU A 119 -9.39 7.38 -7.97
C GLU A 119 -8.92 6.21 -7.10
N LEU A 120 -7.80 5.60 -7.49
CA LEU A 120 -7.07 4.60 -6.71
C LEU A 120 -5.92 5.28 -5.96
N VAL A 121 -6.10 5.47 -4.66
CA VAL A 121 -5.11 6.12 -3.80
C VAL A 121 -4.39 5.09 -2.93
N ALA A 122 -3.06 5.14 -2.91
CA ALA A 122 -2.24 4.31 -2.02
C ALA A 122 -2.62 4.53 -0.53
N PRO A 123 -2.46 3.53 0.34
CA PRO A 123 -2.78 3.68 1.75
C PRO A 123 -1.75 4.59 2.42
N LYS A 124 -2.21 5.41 3.36
CA LYS A 124 -1.32 6.34 4.08
C LYS A 124 -0.48 5.58 5.11
N ARG A 125 0.67 6.14 5.49
CA ARG A 125 1.56 5.55 6.52
C ARG A 125 0.81 5.17 7.81
N GLN A 126 -0.12 5.99 8.26
CA GLN A 126 -0.93 5.73 9.47
C GLN A 126 -1.78 4.46 9.32
N GLU A 127 -2.36 4.22 8.15
CA GLU A 127 -3.17 3.03 7.87
C GLU A 127 -2.28 1.78 7.82
N ILE A 128 -1.12 1.88 7.17
CA ILE A 128 -0.11 0.81 7.15
C ILE A 128 0.38 0.51 8.58
N THR A 129 0.57 1.53 9.41
CA THR A 129 1.01 1.35 10.81
C THR A 129 -0.06 0.62 11.63
N ALA A 130 -1.33 0.98 11.47
CA ALA A 130 -2.44 0.25 12.09
C ALA A 130 -2.48 -1.22 11.62
N TRP A 131 -2.22 -1.47 10.33
CA TRP A 131 -2.14 -2.82 9.79
C TRP A 131 -1.06 -3.69 10.42
N ILE A 132 0.08 -3.08 10.73
CA ILE A 132 1.19 -3.73 11.41
C ILE A 132 0.81 -4.03 12.86
N ALA A 133 0.24 -3.06 13.58
CA ALA A 133 -0.14 -3.19 14.99
C ALA A 133 -1.24 -4.24 15.24
N GLU A 134 -2.18 -4.40 14.29
CA GLU A 134 -3.29 -5.35 14.39
C GLU A 134 -2.94 -6.76 13.89
N SER A 135 -1.66 -7.07 13.64
CA SER A 135 -1.23 -8.41 13.20
C SER A 135 -0.85 -9.27 14.42
N PRO A 136 -1.69 -10.24 14.85
CA PRO A 136 -1.32 -11.17 15.92
C PRO A 136 -0.19 -12.08 15.41
N GLY A 137 0.87 -12.19 16.21
CA GLY A 137 2.12 -12.84 15.83
C GLY A 137 3.38 -12.00 16.02
N ILE A 138 3.27 -10.74 16.47
CA ILE A 138 4.41 -9.98 17.01
C ILE A 138 4.29 -9.71 18.52
N ALA A 139 3.09 -9.91 19.10
CA ALA A 139 2.83 -9.63 20.51
C ALA A 139 2.82 -10.87 21.42
N GLU A 140 2.89 -12.10 20.87
CA GLU A 140 2.66 -13.32 21.66
C GLU A 140 3.92 -14.09 22.08
N GLU A 141 5.14 -13.63 21.76
CA GLU A 141 6.34 -14.44 22.07
C GLU A 141 7.51 -13.74 22.76
N GLN A 142 7.40 -12.50 23.25
CA GLN A 142 8.48 -11.92 24.08
C GLN A 142 7.96 -11.12 25.27
N GLU A 143 8.30 -11.62 26.45
CA GLU A 143 8.18 -11.03 27.80
C GLU A 143 9.03 -9.74 27.97
N ASN A 144 9.30 -8.99 26.91
CA ASN A 144 10.11 -7.77 26.95
C ASN A 144 9.64 -6.78 25.88
N THR A 145 8.45 -6.20 26.08
CA THR A 145 7.82 -5.28 25.13
C THR A 145 8.48 -3.91 25.16
N GLN A 146 9.56 -3.72 24.40
CA GLN A 146 9.74 -2.45 23.70
C GLN A 146 8.76 -2.43 22.52
N THR A 147 7.67 -1.71 22.68
CA THR A 147 6.62 -1.57 21.67
C THR A 147 7.24 -1.17 20.34
N ILE A 148 6.91 -1.85 19.23
CA ILE A 148 7.44 -1.54 17.89
C ILE A 148 7.34 -0.04 17.52
N SER A 149 6.36 0.68 18.07
CA SER A 149 6.31 2.14 18.00
C SER A 149 7.62 2.79 18.43
N SER A 150 8.20 2.42 19.59
CA SER A 150 9.45 3.02 20.08
C SER A 150 10.66 2.68 19.19
N VAL A 151 10.64 1.53 18.51
CA VAL A 151 11.70 1.16 17.55
C VAL A 151 11.56 1.96 16.26
N LEU A 152 10.33 2.13 15.76
CA LEU A 152 10.07 2.94 14.56
C LEU A 152 10.30 4.43 14.79
N ASP A 153 10.00 4.93 15.99
CA ASP A 153 10.26 6.31 16.40
C ASP A 153 11.79 6.54 16.53
N GLY A 154 12.53 5.60 17.10
CA GLY A 154 13.99 5.66 17.16
C GLY A 154 14.69 5.59 15.79
N LEU A 155 14.11 4.91 14.80
CA LEU A 155 14.63 4.88 13.43
C LEU A 155 14.35 6.18 12.66
N ALA A 156 13.29 6.91 13.01
CA ALA A 156 13.02 8.24 12.45
C ALA A 156 14.03 9.27 12.98
N ASP A 157 14.42 9.18 14.27
CA ASP A 157 15.43 10.03 14.90
C ASP A 157 16.85 9.82 14.31
N LEU A 158 17.11 8.68 13.66
CA LEU A 158 18.37 8.37 12.98
C LEU A 158 18.42 8.86 11.52
N GLY A 159 17.40 9.60 11.05
CA GLY A 159 17.42 10.26 9.74
C GLY A 159 17.30 9.35 8.52
N VAL A 160 16.93 8.07 8.69
CA VAL A 160 16.86 7.07 7.60
C VAL A 160 15.57 7.21 6.76
N ALA A 161 14.64 8.09 7.13
CA ALA A 161 13.28 8.10 6.57
C ALA A 161 12.98 9.16 5.49
N ASP A 162 13.94 10.02 5.09
CA ASP A 162 13.60 11.23 4.32
C ASP A 162 13.77 11.14 2.78
N GLU A 163 14.35 10.07 2.22
CA GLU A 163 14.66 10.05 0.77
C GLU A 163 13.56 9.51 -0.17
N ALA A 164 12.31 9.41 0.27
CA ALA A 164 11.21 8.93 -0.60
C ALA A 164 10.15 9.99 -0.94
N VAL A 165 10.44 11.27 -0.77
CA VAL A 165 9.56 12.37 -1.20
C VAL A 165 10.04 12.84 -2.57
N HIS A 166 9.18 12.68 -3.60
CA HIS A 166 9.26 13.20 -4.98
C HIS A 166 9.42 12.18 -6.14
N SER A 167 8.71 11.05 -6.14
CA SER A 167 8.29 10.47 -7.43
C SER A 167 6.77 10.38 -7.53
N SER A 168 6.18 11.41 -8.13
CA SER A 168 4.82 11.35 -8.68
C SER A 168 4.84 10.58 -10.00
N ASP A 169 5.08 9.27 -9.96
CA ASP A 169 4.98 8.45 -11.16
C ASP A 169 3.51 8.15 -11.45
N LYS A 170 2.97 8.96 -12.37
CA LYS A 170 1.67 8.78 -12.98
C LYS A 170 1.73 7.52 -13.84
N PHE A 171 1.13 6.43 -13.35
CA PHE A 171 0.98 5.19 -14.12
C PHE A 171 0.12 5.46 -15.36
N ILE A 172 0.74 5.58 -16.54
CA ILE A 172 0.05 5.55 -17.83
C ILE A 172 -0.05 4.07 -18.24
N SER A 173 -1.27 3.55 -18.28
CA SER A 173 -1.54 2.22 -18.83
C SER A 173 -1.52 2.31 -20.35
N SER A 174 -0.46 1.82 -20.97
CA SER A 174 -0.44 1.57 -22.42
C SER A 174 -1.17 0.27 -22.70
N SER A 175 -2.33 0.36 -23.35
CA SER A 175 -3.03 -0.78 -23.93
C SER A 175 -2.21 -1.33 -25.10
N SER A 176 -1.59 -2.50 -24.92
CA SER A 176 -1.12 -3.32 -26.04
C SER A 176 -2.34 -3.98 -26.68
N SER A 177 -2.70 -3.52 -27.88
CA SER A 177 -3.58 -4.29 -28.79
C SER A 177 -2.71 -5.34 -29.44
N ASP A 178 -2.91 -6.59 -29.05
CA ASP A 178 -2.47 -7.73 -29.84
C ASP A 178 -3.63 -8.04 -30.80
N ASP A 179 -3.46 -7.72 -32.09
CA ASP A 179 -4.27 -8.25 -33.18
C ASP A 179 -3.37 -9.15 -34.05
N GLU A 180 -3.99 -10.24 -34.51
CA GLU A 180 -3.45 -11.45 -35.18
C GLU A 180 -2.50 -11.24 -36.37
#